data_AF-A0A835GNT0-F1
#
_entry.id   AF-A0A835GNT0-F1
#
_cell.length_a   1.000
_cell.length_b   1.000
_cell.length_c   1.000
_cell.angle_alpha   90.00
_cell.angle_beta   90.00
_cell.angle_gamma   90.00
#
_symmetry.space_group_name_H-M   'P 1'
#
loop_
_entity.id
_entity.type
_entity.pdbx_description
1 polymer ?
#
loop_
_entity_poly.entity_id
_entity_poly.type
_entity_poly.pdbx_seq_one_letter_code
_entity_poly.pdbx_strand_id
1 'polypeptide(L)'
;MCTIPPPPPPPTLPNINSPTNVQKNGEGNQPSFDPEICTWASKHPELREACFKNRICYEKPPFKYKYRYFESILQIGPTCGLVALSMAVNGEASPDELLSIAKLEGYTSNGEMFSCKNMVKLTEKAYSLAEIDNVNCTLKQGGLYSSETIERLLNGAVLLVPYDADCNHSPCLKNGHTAHWALVCGIIIVNDPGMTTSVTRKMSMYFPDMENPNTYLPGTCMT
;
A
#
# COMPACT_ATOMS: atom_id res chain seq x y z
N MET A 1 32.17 -20.56 50.07
CA MET A 1 32.12 -20.50 48.60
C MET A 1 30.80 -21.13 48.16
N CYS A 2 29.86 -20.33 47.67
CA CYS A 2 28.53 -20.81 47.26
C CYS A 2 28.58 -21.22 45.78
N THR A 3 28.48 -22.52 45.52
CA THR A 3 28.38 -23.09 44.17
C THR A 3 26.93 -22.98 43.69
N ILE A 4 26.70 -22.22 42.61
CA ILE A 4 25.41 -22.11 41.92
C ILE A 4 25.17 -23.42 41.16
N PRO A 5 23.99 -24.06 41.29
CA PRO A 5 23.69 -25.27 40.53
C PRO A 5 23.49 -24.95 39.04
N PRO A 6 23.84 -25.86 38.12
CA PRO A 6 23.67 -25.63 36.70
C PRO A 6 22.19 -25.47 36.32
N PRO A 7 21.89 -24.68 35.28
CA PRO A 7 20.52 -24.47 34.83
C PRO A 7 19.89 -25.78 34.34
N PRO A 8 18.57 -25.95 34.49
CA PRO A 8 17.87 -27.13 34.01
C PRO A 8 17.94 -27.22 32.48
N PRO A 9 17.92 -28.44 31.92
CA PRO A 9 17.92 -28.64 30.48
C PRO A 9 16.67 -28.03 29.84
N PRO A 10 16.76 -27.54 28.59
CA PRO A 10 15.61 -26.99 27.88
C PRO A 10 14.52 -28.05 27.68
N PRO A 11 13.24 -27.65 27.63
CA PRO A 11 12.14 -28.57 27.39
C PRO A 11 12.29 -29.21 26.00
N THR A 12 12.08 -30.52 25.93
CA THR A 12 11.99 -31.25 24.67
C THR A 12 10.79 -30.75 23.87
N LEU A 13 11.04 -30.27 22.65
CA LEU A 13 9.99 -29.87 21.71
C LEU A 13 9.09 -31.09 21.38
N PRO A 14 7.76 -30.92 21.35
CA PRO A 14 6.87 -32.00 20.94
C PRO A 14 7.14 -32.40 19.49
N ASN A 15 7.20 -33.70 19.24
CA ASN A 15 7.28 -34.27 17.90
C ASN A 15 5.93 -34.08 17.21
N ILE A 16 5.79 -33.03 16.40
CA ILE A 16 4.59 -32.81 15.60
C ILE A 16 4.68 -33.73 14.38
N ASN A 17 3.98 -34.85 14.46
CA ASN A 17 3.65 -35.68 13.31
C ASN A 17 3.03 -34.80 12.21
N SER A 18 3.63 -34.89 11.02
CA SER A 18 3.17 -34.27 9.78
C SER A 18 1.69 -34.59 9.50
N PRO A 19 0.83 -33.59 9.26
CA PRO A 19 -0.43 -33.83 8.59
C PRO A 19 -0.17 -33.82 7.07
N THR A 20 -0.34 -35.01 6.51
CA THR A 20 -0.97 -35.31 5.22
C THR A 20 -1.17 -34.15 4.23
N ASN A 21 -0.54 -34.34 3.08
CA ASN A 21 -0.73 -33.68 1.79
C ASN A 21 -2.21 -33.35 1.51
N VAL A 22 -2.63 -32.11 1.80
CA VAL A 22 -3.87 -31.53 1.26
C VAL A 22 -3.47 -30.83 -0.02
N GLN A 23 -3.73 -31.49 -1.15
CA GLN A 23 -3.77 -30.85 -2.46
C GLN A 23 -4.80 -29.71 -2.40
N LYS A 24 -4.33 -28.47 -2.22
CA LYS A 24 -5.13 -27.28 -2.50
C LYS A 24 -5.18 -27.12 -4.01
N ASN A 25 -6.22 -27.69 -4.63
CA ASN A 25 -6.76 -27.16 -5.88
C ASN A 25 -7.26 -25.75 -5.58
N GLY A 26 -6.39 -24.76 -5.75
CA GLY A 26 -6.73 -23.35 -5.67
C GLY A 26 -7.23 -22.88 -7.03
N GLU A 27 -8.46 -23.27 -7.39
CA GLU A 27 -9.26 -22.40 -8.26
C GLU A 27 -9.52 -21.14 -7.44
N GLY A 28 -8.80 -20.07 -7.75
CA GLY A 28 -9.04 -18.78 -7.13
C GLY A 28 -10.50 -18.41 -7.33
N ASN A 29 -11.20 -18.13 -6.22
CA ASN A 29 -12.49 -17.42 -6.26
C ASN A 29 -12.24 -16.06 -6.92
N GLN A 30 -12.28 -16.02 -8.25
CA GLN A 30 -12.44 -14.79 -8.98
C GLN A 30 -13.76 -14.19 -8.51
N PRO A 31 -13.78 -12.95 -8.00
CA PRO A 31 -15.04 -12.27 -7.75
C PRO A 31 -15.85 -12.32 -9.04
N SER A 32 -17.07 -12.84 -8.95
CA SER A 32 -18.03 -12.82 -10.06
C SER A 32 -18.35 -11.35 -10.35
N PHE A 33 -17.54 -10.70 -11.18
CA PHE A 33 -17.77 -9.34 -11.61
C PHE A 33 -18.93 -9.33 -12.60
N ASP A 34 -19.95 -8.53 -12.31
CA ASP A 34 -20.96 -8.20 -13.29
C ASP A 34 -20.27 -7.49 -14.48
N PRO A 35 -20.30 -8.09 -15.69
CA PRO A 35 -19.65 -7.50 -16.86
C PRO A 35 -20.22 -6.13 -17.24
N GLU A 36 -21.43 -5.78 -16.79
CA GLU A 36 -22.10 -4.52 -17.12
C GLU A 36 -21.67 -3.34 -16.23
N ILE A 37 -21.00 -3.59 -15.09
CA ILE A 37 -20.57 -2.53 -14.19
C ILE A 37 -19.23 -1.93 -14.63
N CYS A 38 -19.15 -0.59 -14.58
CA CYS A 38 -17.95 0.19 -14.91
C CYS A 38 -17.42 -0.09 -16.32
N THR A 39 -18.29 -0.27 -17.30
CA THR A 39 -17.93 -0.56 -18.71
C THR A 39 -17.01 0.50 -19.32
N TRP A 40 -17.11 1.75 -18.84
CA TRP A 40 -16.20 2.85 -19.19
C TRP A 40 -14.73 2.57 -18.83
N ALA A 41 -14.46 1.71 -17.84
CA ALA A 41 -13.13 1.26 -17.42
C ALA A 41 -12.81 -0.17 -17.91
N SER A 42 -13.50 -0.68 -18.93
CA SER A 42 -13.34 -2.06 -19.47
C SER A 42 -11.90 -2.48 -19.76
N LYS A 43 -11.03 -1.54 -20.14
CA LYS A 43 -9.60 -1.79 -20.41
C LYS A 43 -8.73 -1.93 -19.15
N HIS A 44 -9.28 -1.64 -17.97
CA HIS A 44 -8.55 -1.61 -16.70
C HIS A 44 -9.35 -2.39 -15.63
N PRO A 45 -9.19 -3.72 -15.56
CA PRO A 45 -9.91 -4.57 -14.61
C PRO A 45 -9.75 -4.13 -13.15
N GLU A 46 -8.55 -3.68 -12.76
CA GLU A 46 -8.26 -3.25 -11.38
C GLU A 46 -8.95 -1.93 -11.05
N LEU A 47 -9.08 -1.03 -12.04
CA LEU A 47 -9.84 0.21 -11.88
C LEU A 47 -11.33 -0.07 -11.72
N ARG A 48 -11.86 -1.06 -12.47
CA ARG A 48 -13.25 -1.53 -12.30
C ARG A 48 -13.46 -2.12 -10.91
N GLU A 49 -12.53 -2.96 -10.46
CA GLU A 49 -12.58 -3.56 -9.13
C GLU A 49 -12.52 -2.50 -8.03
N ALA A 50 -11.66 -1.48 -8.17
CA ALA A 50 -11.61 -0.36 -7.24
C ALA A 50 -12.94 0.39 -7.19
N CYS A 51 -13.55 0.67 -8.35
CA CYS A 51 -14.87 1.31 -8.41
C CYS A 51 -15.96 0.46 -7.76
N PHE A 52 -15.97 -0.85 -8.02
CA PHE A 52 -16.90 -1.81 -7.44
C PHE A 52 -16.78 -1.89 -5.91
N LYS A 53 -15.56 -2.12 -5.40
CA LYS A 53 -15.28 -2.20 -3.96
C LYS A 53 -15.69 -0.93 -3.21
N ASN A 54 -15.52 0.23 -3.85
CA ASN A 54 -15.86 1.53 -3.26
C ASN A 54 -17.28 2.03 -3.60
N ARG A 55 -18.07 1.27 -4.37
CA ARG A 55 -19.44 1.61 -4.78
C ARG A 55 -19.55 2.95 -5.51
N ILE A 56 -18.63 3.23 -6.43
CA ILE A 56 -18.57 4.48 -7.20
C ILE A 56 -18.58 4.21 -8.72
N CYS A 57 -19.09 5.16 -9.50
CA CYS A 57 -18.98 5.18 -10.97
C CYS A 57 -19.48 3.91 -11.70
N TYR A 58 -20.55 3.28 -11.20
CA TYR A 58 -21.06 2.01 -11.78
C TYR A 58 -21.56 2.17 -13.22
N GLU A 59 -22.39 3.19 -13.44
CA GLU A 59 -23.11 3.37 -14.70
C GLU A 59 -22.39 4.31 -15.67
N LYS A 60 -21.60 5.25 -15.14
CA LYS A 60 -20.96 6.33 -15.92
C LYS A 60 -19.55 6.63 -15.40
N PRO A 61 -18.66 7.16 -16.26
CA PRO A 61 -17.32 7.55 -15.84
C PRO A 61 -17.34 8.66 -14.77
N PRO A 62 -16.30 8.74 -13.93
CA PRO A 62 -16.10 9.82 -12.97
C PRO A 62 -15.92 11.16 -13.69
N PHE A 63 -16.12 12.27 -12.97
CA PHE A 63 -15.84 13.62 -13.47
C PHE A 63 -14.41 13.75 -14.01
N LYS A 64 -13.42 13.28 -13.24
CA LYS A 64 -12.02 13.18 -13.67
C LYS A 64 -11.39 11.93 -13.08
N TYR A 65 -10.45 11.34 -13.80
CA TYR A 65 -9.61 10.28 -13.27
C TYR A 65 -8.27 10.23 -13.98
N LYS A 66 -7.29 9.66 -13.30
CA LYS A 66 -6.01 9.25 -13.89
C LYS A 66 -5.64 7.92 -13.25
N TYR A 67 -5.27 6.95 -14.06
CA TYR A 67 -4.86 5.62 -13.61
C TYR A 67 -3.67 5.15 -14.43
N ARG A 68 -2.70 4.55 -13.76
CA ARG A 68 -1.58 3.85 -14.37
C ARG A 68 -1.55 2.43 -13.83
N TYR A 69 -1.49 1.46 -14.73
CA TYR A 69 -1.31 0.06 -14.36
C TYR A 69 0.14 -0.19 -13.93
N PHE A 70 0.31 -1.04 -12.92
CA PHE A 70 1.59 -1.58 -12.48
C PHE A 70 1.43 -3.08 -12.23
N GLU A 71 2.38 -3.87 -12.72
CA GLU A 71 2.41 -5.31 -12.44
C GLU A 71 2.66 -5.53 -10.94
N SER A 72 1.91 -6.44 -10.32
CA SER A 72 2.02 -6.69 -8.88
C SER A 72 3.19 -7.62 -8.57
N ILE A 73 4.05 -7.22 -7.64
CA ILE A 73 5.19 -8.03 -7.19
C ILE A 73 4.95 -8.48 -5.75
N LEU A 74 5.13 -9.78 -5.48
CA LEU A 74 4.96 -10.33 -4.14
C LEU A 74 6.16 -9.94 -3.25
N GLN A 75 5.87 -9.37 -2.08
CA GLN A 75 6.93 -9.06 -1.11
C GLN A 75 7.47 -10.30 -0.40
N ILE A 76 8.76 -10.27 -0.06
CA ILE A 76 9.43 -11.28 0.74
C ILE A 76 10.13 -10.58 1.91
N GLY A 77 9.77 -10.95 3.14
CA GLY A 77 10.30 -10.29 4.34
C GLY A 77 9.82 -8.82 4.47
N PRO A 78 10.59 -7.94 5.14
CA PRO A 78 10.18 -6.55 5.42
C PRO A 78 10.38 -5.58 4.24
N THR A 79 10.31 -6.06 3.00
CA THR A 79 10.74 -5.33 1.78
C THR A 79 9.64 -4.51 1.10
N CYS A 80 8.49 -4.28 1.75
CA CYS A 80 7.32 -3.60 1.16
C CYS A 80 7.65 -2.30 0.39
N GLY A 81 8.52 -1.45 0.93
CA GLY A 81 8.95 -0.21 0.28
C GLY A 81 9.80 -0.44 -0.97
N LEU A 82 10.67 -1.45 -0.95
CA LEU A 82 11.49 -1.83 -2.11
C LEU A 82 10.63 -2.44 -3.21
N VAL A 83 9.65 -3.25 -2.84
CA VAL A 83 8.68 -3.85 -3.76
C VAL A 83 7.80 -2.78 -4.39
N ALA A 84 7.28 -1.83 -3.60
CA ALA A 84 6.53 -0.68 -4.12
C ALA A 84 7.34 0.16 -5.11
N LEU A 85 8.63 0.38 -4.80
CA LEU A 85 9.54 1.08 -5.70
C LEU A 85 9.84 0.29 -6.98
N SER A 86 10.07 -1.03 -6.87
CA SER A 86 10.29 -1.92 -8.01
C SER A 86 9.06 -1.91 -8.95
N MET A 87 7.85 -2.00 -8.40
CA MET A 87 6.61 -1.86 -9.17
C MET A 87 6.55 -0.51 -9.89
N ALA A 88 6.97 0.59 -9.25
CA ALA A 88 6.94 1.93 -9.86
C ALA A 88 7.83 2.05 -11.11
N VAL A 89 8.90 1.25 -11.19
CA VAL A 89 9.79 1.13 -12.34
C VAL A 89 9.53 -0.14 -13.16
N ASN A 90 8.32 -0.71 -13.06
CA ASN A 90 7.90 -1.91 -13.80
C ASN A 90 8.80 -3.15 -13.62
N GLY A 91 9.47 -3.27 -12.48
CA GLY A 91 10.34 -4.41 -12.19
C GLY A 91 11.75 -4.33 -12.81
N GLU A 92 12.07 -3.28 -13.57
CA GLU A 92 13.39 -3.09 -14.18
C GLU A 92 14.51 -3.04 -13.14
N ALA A 93 14.24 -2.47 -11.96
CA ALA A 93 15.05 -2.66 -10.76
C ALA A 93 14.34 -3.65 -9.83
N SER A 94 14.91 -4.85 -9.65
CA SER A 94 14.31 -5.90 -8.85
C SER A 94 14.34 -5.57 -7.34
N PRO A 95 13.42 -6.11 -6.51
CA PRO A 95 13.46 -5.89 -5.05
C PRO A 95 14.78 -6.31 -4.40
N ASP A 96 15.42 -7.38 -4.90
CA ASP A 96 16.69 -7.88 -4.39
C ASP A 96 17.86 -6.95 -4.73
N GLU A 97 17.88 -6.42 -5.96
CA GLU A 97 18.88 -5.41 -6.36
C GLU A 97 18.73 -4.12 -5.55
N LEU A 98 17.49 -3.65 -5.38
CA LEU A 98 17.19 -2.49 -4.54
C LEU A 98 17.58 -2.73 -3.07
N LEU A 99 17.42 -3.96 -2.57
CA LEU A 99 17.87 -4.34 -1.23
C LEU A 99 19.40 -4.31 -1.11
N SER A 100 20.12 -4.82 -2.11
CA SER A 100 21.58 -4.76 -2.15
C SER A 100 22.10 -3.32 -2.14
N ILE A 101 21.48 -2.45 -2.94
CA ILE A 101 21.82 -1.02 -2.99
C ILE A 101 21.50 -0.35 -1.65
N ALA A 102 20.30 -0.57 -1.11
CA ALA A 102 19.89 0.02 0.16
C ALA A 102 20.77 -0.42 1.33
N LYS A 103 21.26 -1.67 1.34
CA LYS A 103 22.25 -2.17 2.30
C LYS A 103 23.61 -1.48 2.15
N LEU A 104 24.11 -1.38 0.92
CA LEU A 104 25.39 -0.73 0.62
C LEU A 104 25.40 0.74 1.06
N GLU A 105 24.26 1.41 0.87
CA GLU A 105 24.05 2.81 1.27
C GLU A 105 23.76 2.99 2.77
N GLY A 106 23.62 1.89 3.52
CA GLY A 106 23.29 1.92 4.95
C GLY A 106 21.86 2.36 5.28
N TYR A 107 20.93 2.23 4.34
CA TYR A 107 19.52 2.61 4.54
C TYR A 107 18.72 1.52 5.26
N THR A 108 19.15 0.26 5.16
CA THR A 108 18.43 -0.90 5.70
C THR A 108 19.38 -2.04 6.05
N SER A 109 18.97 -2.88 7.01
CA SER A 109 19.66 -4.14 7.32
C SER A 109 18.95 -5.35 6.69
N ASN A 110 17.61 -5.37 6.68
CA ASN A 110 16.84 -6.54 6.23
C ASN A 110 15.79 -6.20 5.15
N GLY A 111 15.67 -4.95 4.73
CA GLY A 111 14.73 -4.46 3.72
C GLY A 111 13.73 -3.43 4.24
N GLU A 112 13.68 -3.22 5.55
CA GLU A 112 12.91 -2.15 6.17
C GLU A 112 13.33 -0.77 5.65
N MET A 113 12.37 0.11 5.36
CA MET A 113 12.63 1.48 4.93
C MET A 113 11.83 2.47 5.77
N PHE A 114 12.45 3.04 6.80
CA PHE A 114 11.77 3.95 7.73
C PHE A 114 11.97 5.44 7.40
N SER A 115 12.86 5.76 6.46
CA SER A 115 13.22 7.13 6.11
C SER A 115 12.74 7.49 4.72
N CYS A 116 11.81 8.45 4.63
CA CYS A 116 11.38 8.97 3.34
C CYS A 116 12.52 9.64 2.56
N LYS A 117 13.49 10.24 3.26
CA LYS A 117 14.67 10.83 2.63
C LYS A 117 15.55 9.76 1.97
N ASN A 118 15.71 8.61 2.62
CA ASN A 118 16.44 7.48 2.03
C ASN A 118 15.65 6.86 0.88
N MET A 119 14.33 6.76 1.01
CA MET A 119 13.45 6.29 -0.08
C MET A 119 13.58 7.16 -1.33
N VAL A 120 13.63 8.50 -1.20
CA VAL A 120 13.83 9.40 -2.35
C VAL A 120 15.16 9.11 -3.05
N LYS A 121 16.27 9.00 -2.30
CA LYS A 121 17.58 8.68 -2.87
C LYS A 121 17.61 7.31 -3.55
N LEU A 122 16.95 6.32 -2.96
CA LEU A 122 16.84 4.99 -3.55
C LEU A 122 15.97 5.01 -4.81
N THR A 123 14.92 5.84 -4.83
CA THR A 123 14.07 6.04 -6.01
C THR A 123 14.88 6.60 -7.17
N GLU A 124 15.68 7.63 -6.95
CA GLU A 124 16.56 8.18 -7.99
C GLU A 124 17.49 7.12 -8.60
N LYS A 125 18.05 6.23 -7.76
CA LYS A 125 18.88 5.10 -8.21
C LYS A 125 18.06 4.07 -9.01
N ALA A 126 16.86 3.72 -8.54
CA ALA A 126 15.98 2.77 -9.23
C ALA A 126 15.59 3.26 -10.63
N TYR A 127 15.23 4.55 -10.77
CA TYR A 127 14.92 5.15 -12.07
C TYR A 127 16.14 5.23 -12.99
N SER A 128 17.33 5.49 -12.43
CA SER A 128 18.58 5.46 -13.19
C SER A 128 18.90 4.06 -13.72
N LEU A 129 18.70 3.02 -12.91
CA LEU A 129 18.89 1.62 -13.32
C LEU A 129 17.89 1.18 -14.40
N ALA A 130 16.66 1.67 -14.30
CA ALA A 130 15.60 1.41 -15.27
C ALA A 130 15.72 2.26 -16.56
N GLU A 131 16.76 3.09 -16.69
CA GLU A 131 16.99 4.00 -17.82
C GLU A 131 15.78 4.94 -18.08
N ILE A 132 15.08 5.34 -17.01
CA ILE A 132 13.92 6.23 -17.09
C ILE A 132 14.36 7.68 -16.83
N ASP A 133 14.42 8.46 -17.90
CA ASP A 133 14.79 9.88 -17.85
C ASP A 133 13.63 10.81 -17.43
N ASN A 134 13.96 12.06 -17.13
CA ASN A 134 13.04 13.16 -16.84
C ASN A 134 12.11 12.94 -15.64
N VAL A 135 12.57 12.19 -14.64
CA VAL A 135 11.80 11.93 -13.41
C VAL A 135 12.23 12.90 -12.32
N ASN A 136 11.25 13.59 -11.73
CA ASN A 136 11.47 14.46 -10.58
C ASN A 136 10.90 13.79 -9.33
N CYS A 137 11.78 13.38 -8.43
CA CYS A 137 11.42 12.79 -7.14
C CYS A 137 11.39 13.89 -6.07
N THR A 138 10.21 14.23 -5.56
CA THR A 138 10.06 15.24 -4.49
C THR A 138 9.48 14.63 -3.23
N LEU A 139 10.10 14.92 -2.08
CA LEU A 139 9.49 14.65 -0.78
C LEU A 139 8.43 15.71 -0.46
N LYS A 140 7.21 15.27 -0.14
CA LYS A 140 6.11 16.15 0.25
C LYS A 140 5.57 15.75 1.62
N GLN A 141 5.25 16.76 2.42
CA GLN A 141 4.55 16.61 3.69
C GLN A 141 3.13 17.16 3.53
N GLY A 142 2.17 16.56 4.22
CA GLY A 142 0.76 16.95 4.16
C GLY A 142 -0.15 15.79 3.79
N GLY A 143 -1.45 16.08 3.68
CA GLY A 143 -2.46 15.07 3.37
C GLY A 143 -2.55 14.72 1.88
N LEU A 144 -2.99 13.49 1.59
CA LEU A 144 -3.22 13.01 0.23
C LEU A 144 -4.29 13.81 -0.54
N TYR A 145 -5.17 14.52 0.17
CA TYR A 145 -6.27 15.31 -0.39
C TYR A 145 -5.91 16.77 -0.66
N SER A 146 -4.63 17.16 -0.57
CA SER A 146 -4.24 18.53 -0.91
C SER A 146 -4.47 18.82 -2.40
N SER A 147 -4.81 20.07 -2.74
CA SER A 147 -5.00 20.47 -4.14
C SER A 147 -3.76 20.20 -4.99
N GLU A 148 -2.56 20.42 -4.45
CA GLU A 148 -1.30 20.11 -5.15
C GLU A 148 -1.18 18.61 -5.43
N THR A 149 -1.46 17.74 -4.45
CA THR A 149 -1.38 16.29 -4.62
C THR A 149 -2.37 15.80 -5.67
N ILE A 150 -3.61 16.29 -5.61
CA ILE A 150 -4.67 15.96 -6.56
C ILE A 150 -4.28 16.38 -7.98
N GLU A 151 -3.79 17.61 -8.16
CA GLU A 151 -3.33 18.11 -9.45
C GLU A 151 -2.18 17.27 -10.01
N ARG A 152 -1.18 16.94 -9.19
CA ARG A 152 -0.05 16.08 -9.59
C ARG A 152 -0.52 14.70 -10.02
N LEU A 153 -1.41 14.06 -9.26
CA LEU A 153 -1.98 12.76 -9.62
C LEU A 153 -2.75 12.82 -10.95
N LEU A 154 -3.56 13.87 -11.16
CA LEU A 154 -4.27 14.09 -12.43
C LEU A 154 -3.29 14.27 -13.62
N ASN A 155 -2.14 14.89 -13.37
CA ASN A 155 -1.05 15.05 -14.34
C ASN A 155 -0.20 13.77 -14.53
N GLY A 156 -0.53 12.66 -13.85
CA GLY A 156 0.14 11.38 -14.01
C GLY A 156 1.29 11.11 -13.04
N ALA A 157 1.43 11.92 -11.98
CA ALA A 157 2.33 11.58 -10.89
C ALA A 157 1.90 10.28 -10.20
N VAL A 158 2.87 9.62 -9.58
CA VAL A 158 2.71 8.40 -8.79
C VAL A 158 3.27 8.69 -7.41
N LEU A 159 2.64 8.16 -6.36
CA LEU A 159 3.07 8.43 -4.99
C LEU A 159 3.53 7.14 -4.32
N LEU A 160 4.69 7.22 -3.64
CA LEU A 160 5.08 6.26 -2.61
C LEU A 160 4.70 6.85 -1.26
N VAL A 161 3.76 6.21 -0.57
CA VAL A 161 3.17 6.74 0.65
C VAL A 161 3.52 5.82 1.81
N PRO A 162 4.27 6.30 2.82
CA PRO A 162 4.45 5.58 4.07
C PRO A 162 3.15 5.64 4.89
N TYR A 163 2.79 4.52 5.53
CA TYR A 163 1.65 4.46 6.45
C TYR A 163 1.86 3.35 7.48
N ASP A 164 1.16 3.39 8.61
CA ASP A 164 1.14 2.25 9.54
C ASP A 164 0.06 1.26 9.12
N ALA A 165 0.43 -0.01 8.95
CA ALA A 165 -0.51 -1.07 8.59
C ALA A 165 -1.16 -1.68 9.84
N ASP A 166 -2.48 -1.87 9.80
CA ASP A 166 -3.18 -2.69 10.79
C ASP A 166 -3.18 -4.19 10.40
N CYS A 167 -3.76 -5.06 11.23
CA CYS A 167 -3.81 -6.51 10.99
C CYS A 167 -4.50 -6.89 9.66
N ASN A 168 -5.38 -6.03 9.14
CA ASN A 168 -6.04 -6.19 7.84
C ASN A 168 -5.33 -5.42 6.69
N HIS A 169 -4.12 -4.91 6.94
CA HIS A 169 -3.35 -4.02 6.05
C HIS A 169 -4.00 -2.67 5.73
N SER A 170 -5.08 -2.30 6.41
CA SER A 170 -5.64 -0.96 6.28
C SER A 170 -4.75 0.08 7.00
N PRO A 171 -4.79 1.35 6.57
CA PRO A 171 -4.07 2.41 7.26
C PRO A 171 -4.57 2.61 8.70
N CYS A 172 -3.62 2.72 9.63
CA CYS A 172 -3.86 3.06 11.03
C CYS A 172 -2.83 4.10 11.51
N LEU A 173 -2.87 4.47 12.79
CA LEU A 173 -1.91 5.37 13.42
C LEU A 173 -1.24 4.66 14.58
N LYS A 174 -0.10 4.02 14.32
CA LYS A 174 0.71 3.26 15.29
C LYS A 174 2.12 3.83 15.41
N ASN A 175 2.29 5.14 15.18
CA ASN A 175 3.55 5.87 15.33
C ASN A 175 4.77 5.23 14.64
N GLY A 176 4.59 4.58 13.48
CA GLY A 176 5.66 3.92 12.74
C GLY A 176 5.96 2.49 13.19
N HIS A 177 5.30 1.96 14.23
CA HIS A 177 5.56 0.61 14.74
C HIS A 177 5.16 -0.50 13.75
N THR A 178 4.25 -0.19 12.83
CA THR A 178 3.84 -1.09 11.74
C THR A 178 4.03 -0.40 10.39
N ALA A 179 5.13 0.37 10.27
CA ALA A 179 5.44 1.11 9.07
C ALA A 179 5.44 0.23 7.81
N HIS A 180 4.73 0.71 6.81
CA HIS A 180 4.51 0.06 5.52
C HIS A 180 4.54 1.12 4.42
N TRP A 181 4.58 0.66 3.17
CA TRP A 181 4.59 1.53 1.99
C TRP A 181 3.50 1.13 1.02
N ALA A 182 2.80 2.12 0.48
CA ALA A 182 1.83 1.94 -0.60
C ALA A 182 2.31 2.66 -1.87
N LEU A 183 2.07 2.04 -3.01
CA LEU A 183 2.15 2.69 -4.32
C LEU A 183 0.76 3.18 -4.72
N VAL A 184 0.58 4.50 -4.81
CA VAL A 184 -0.68 5.10 -5.29
C VAL A 184 -0.59 5.21 -6.81
N CYS A 185 -1.42 4.43 -7.49
CA CYS A 185 -1.41 4.26 -8.94
C CYS A 185 -2.36 5.21 -9.70
N GLY A 186 -3.12 6.05 -9.00
CA GLY A 186 -4.07 6.95 -9.65
C GLY A 186 -4.99 7.70 -8.70
N ILE A 187 -5.97 8.38 -9.30
CA ILE A 187 -7.00 9.16 -8.62
C ILE A 187 -8.33 9.07 -9.38
N ILE A 188 -9.43 9.06 -8.62
CA ILE A 188 -10.80 9.13 -9.14
C ILE A 188 -11.51 10.29 -8.44
N ILE A 189 -12.02 11.24 -9.21
CA ILE A 189 -12.86 12.35 -8.75
C ILE A 189 -14.26 12.10 -9.28
N VAL A 190 -15.16 11.65 -8.40
CA VAL A 190 -16.49 11.18 -8.79
C VAL A 190 -17.36 12.32 -9.32
N ASN A 191 -17.49 13.40 -8.54
CA ASN A 191 -18.36 14.53 -8.84
C ASN A 191 -17.55 15.79 -9.11
N ASP A 192 -18.10 16.67 -9.95
CA ASP A 192 -17.53 18.01 -10.14
C ASP A 192 -17.65 18.80 -8.81
N PRO A 193 -16.52 19.24 -8.21
CA PRO A 193 -16.56 20.04 -6.99
C PRO A 193 -17.30 21.39 -7.17
N GLY A 194 -17.52 21.85 -8.41
CA GLY A 194 -18.30 23.04 -8.74
C GLY A 194 -19.81 22.83 -8.90
N MET A 195 -20.30 21.58 -9.03
CA MET A 195 -21.74 21.27 -9.06
C MET A 195 -22.23 20.86 -7.66
N THR A 196 -22.50 21.83 -6.80
CA THR A 196 -23.39 21.59 -5.65
C THR A 196 -24.83 21.54 -6.16
N THR A 197 -25.30 20.39 -6.63
CA THR A 197 -26.74 20.16 -6.72
C THR A 197 -27.28 20.07 -5.30
N SER A 198 -28.29 20.88 -5.00
CA SER A 198 -29.04 20.92 -3.75
C SER A 198 -29.75 19.59 -3.51
N VAL A 199 -29.02 18.59 -3.01
CA VAL A 199 -29.60 17.40 -2.40
C VAL A 199 -29.06 17.34 -0.99
N THR A 200 -29.99 17.45 -0.05
CA THR A 200 -29.87 17.40 1.40
C THR A 200 -28.53 16.85 1.90
N ARG A 201 -27.74 17.73 2.54
CA ARG A 201 -26.52 17.38 3.27
C ARG A 201 -26.80 16.26 4.28
N LYS A 202 -26.59 15.01 3.87
CA LYS A 202 -25.94 14.02 4.72
C LYS A 202 -24.51 13.90 4.23
N MET A 203 -23.75 14.93 4.55
CA MET A 203 -22.31 14.88 4.47
C MET A 203 -21.83 14.02 5.65
N SER A 204 -21.75 12.71 5.45
CA SER A 204 -20.99 11.85 6.36
C SER A 204 -19.51 12.01 6.03
N MET A 205 -18.93 13.16 6.36
CA MET A 205 -17.48 13.30 6.40
C MET A 205 -17.00 12.54 7.63
N TYR A 206 -16.43 11.35 7.42
CA TYR A 206 -15.53 10.76 8.40
C TYR A 206 -14.21 11.54 8.30
N PHE A 207 -14.07 12.54 9.15
CA PHE A 207 -12.76 13.03 9.55
C PHE A 207 -12.32 12.13 10.72
N PRO A 208 -11.20 11.39 10.64
CA PRO A 208 -10.54 11.02 11.88
C PRO A 208 -10.10 12.33 12.53
N ASP A 209 -10.76 12.70 13.62
CA ASP A 209 -10.38 13.84 14.44
C ASP A 209 -8.91 13.68 14.82
N MET A 210 -8.03 14.54 14.29
CA MET A 210 -6.61 14.57 14.70
C MET A 210 -6.40 15.14 16.11
N GLU A 211 -7.47 15.42 16.86
CA GLU A 211 -7.40 15.91 18.24
C GLU A 211 -8.17 15.05 19.25
N ASN A 212 -8.72 13.89 18.85
CA ASN A 212 -9.46 13.01 19.78
C ASN A 212 -8.96 11.56 19.73
N PRO A 213 -8.26 11.04 20.75
CA PRO A 213 -7.69 9.68 20.75
C PRO A 213 -8.73 8.54 20.78
N ASN A 214 -10.04 8.83 20.79
CA ASN A 214 -11.09 7.85 21.12
C ASN A 214 -12.15 7.60 20.05
N THR A 215 -11.93 7.97 18.78
CA THR A 215 -12.89 7.65 17.70
C THR A 215 -12.49 6.38 16.94
N TYR A 216 -12.41 5.25 17.63
CA TYR A 216 -12.56 3.93 17.02
C TYR A 216 -13.67 3.19 17.77
N LEU A 217 -14.77 2.88 17.08
CA LEU A 217 -15.82 2.02 17.62
C LEU A 217 -15.21 0.64 17.97
N PRO A 218 -15.62 0.04 19.10
CA PRO A 218 -14.94 -1.11 19.67
C PRO A 218 -15.30 -2.38 18.89
N GLY A 219 -14.39 -2.81 18.02
CA GLY A 219 -14.40 -4.15 17.46
C GLY A 219 -13.44 -5.03 18.24
N THR A 220 -13.98 -5.81 19.18
CA THR A 220 -13.31 -6.81 20.02
C THR A 220 -12.22 -7.59 19.28
N CYS A 221 -10.96 -7.36 19.66
CA CYS A 221 -9.93 -8.38 19.60
C CYS A 221 -10.09 -9.22 20.87
N MET A 222 -10.78 -10.36 20.78
CA MET A 222 -10.58 -11.41 21.78
C MET A 222 -9.30 -12.15 21.44
N THR A 223 -8.53 -12.36 22.49
CA THR A 223 -7.26 -13.10 22.63
C THR A 223 -7.11 -14.32 21.75
#